data_AF-A0A6A5FED4-F1
#
_entry.id   AF-A0A6A5FED4-F1
#
_cell.length_a   1.000
_cell.length_b   1.000
_cell.length_c   1.000
_cell.angle_alpha   90.00
_cell.angle_beta   90.00
_cell.angle_gamma   90.00
#
_symmetry.space_group_name_H-M   'P 1'
#
loop_
_entity.id
_entity.type
_entity.pdbx_description
1 polymer ?
#
loop_
_entity_poly.entity_id
_entity_poly.type
_entity_poly.pdbx_seq_one_letter_code
_entity_poly.pdbx_strand_id
1 'polypeptide(L)'
;MALTQVSSNKCAGGFQKVFEHESTELRCKMKFAVYLPPKAETDKCPVMYWLSGLTCTEQNFITKAGSQVPAAEHGIIIVAPDTSPRI
;
A
#
# COMPACT_ATOMS: atom_id res chain seq x y z
N MET A 1 10.89 10.92 -9.18
CA MET A 1 9.47 11.22 -8.91
C MET A 1 9.31 11.59 -7.46
N ALA A 2 8.55 12.64 -7.14
CA ALA A 2 8.22 12.98 -5.76
C ALA A 2 7.02 12.14 -5.28
N LEU A 3 7.06 11.66 -4.04
CA LEU A 3 5.93 10.99 -3.38
C LEU A 3 5.26 11.98 -2.44
N THR A 4 3.94 12.06 -2.48
CA THR A 4 3.13 12.79 -1.49
C THR A 4 2.42 11.79 -0.59
N GLN A 5 2.67 11.85 0.72
CA GLN A 5 1.95 10.99 1.68
C GLN A 5 0.53 11.53 1.87
N VAL A 6 -0.47 10.72 1.53
CA VAL A 6 -1.90 11.05 1.65
C VAL A 6 -2.44 10.68 3.03
N SER A 7 -2.02 9.53 3.57
CA SER A 7 -2.42 9.09 4.91
C SER A 7 -1.39 8.17 5.55
N SER A 8 -1.41 8.09 6.89
CA SER A 8 -0.57 7.19 7.68
C SER A 8 -1.29 6.80 8.95
N ASN A 9 -1.66 5.54 9.06
CA ASN A 9 -2.40 4.98 10.19
C ASN A 9 -1.57 3.89 10.86
N LYS A 10 -1.48 3.91 12.19
CA LYS A 10 -0.85 2.83 12.95
C LYS A 10 -1.78 1.61 12.95
N CYS A 11 -1.29 0.44 12.58
CA CYS A 11 -2.09 -0.78 12.46
C CYS A 11 -1.23 -2.03 12.68
N ALA A 12 -1.70 -2.96 13.51
CA ALA A 12 -1.01 -4.23 13.81
C ALA A 12 0.49 -4.04 14.16
N GLY A 13 0.80 -3.04 14.98
CA GLY A 13 2.18 -2.68 15.36
C GLY A 13 3.00 -1.96 14.29
N GLY A 14 2.56 -1.95 13.03
CA GLY A 14 3.20 -1.27 11.91
C GLY A 14 2.41 -0.05 11.43
N PHE A 15 2.57 0.31 10.16
CA PHE A 15 1.89 1.44 9.53
C PHE A 15 1.24 1.09 8.20
N GLN A 16 -0.05 1.39 8.08
CA GLN A 16 -0.77 1.45 6.82
C GLN A 16 -0.69 2.87 6.27
N LYS A 17 0.01 3.05 5.15
CA LYS A 17 0.19 4.34 4.48
C LYS A 17 -0.44 4.34 3.10
N VAL A 18 -0.78 5.52 2.62
CA VAL A 18 -1.20 5.76 1.23
C VAL A 18 -0.36 6.90 0.67
N PHE A 19 0.16 6.71 -0.53
CA PHE A 19 0.96 7.69 -1.24
C PHE A 19 0.32 8.03 -2.58
N GLU A 20 0.58 9.24 -3.06
CA GLU A 20 0.26 9.74 -4.39
C GLU A 20 1.55 10.10 -5.14
N HIS A 21 1.60 9.83 -6.43
CA HIS A 21 2.68 10.26 -7.31
C HIS A 21 2.20 10.49 -8.75
N GLU A 22 2.94 11.32 -9.50
CA GLU A 22 2.79 11.39 -10.96
C GLU A 22 3.44 10.13 -11.58
N SER A 23 2.68 9.33 -12.33
CA SER A 23 3.21 8.18 -13.08
C SER A 23 3.60 8.61 -14.49
N THR A 24 4.83 8.32 -14.90
CA THR A 24 5.31 8.58 -16.27
C THR A 24 4.68 7.63 -17.29
N GLU A 25 4.43 6.39 -16.87
CA GLU A 25 3.87 5.33 -17.70
C GLU A 25 2.38 5.57 -17.96
N LEU A 26 1.63 5.96 -16.93
CA LEU A 26 0.19 6.18 -17.01
C LEU A 26 -0.19 7.64 -17.31
N ARG A 27 0.77 8.57 -17.21
CA ARG A 27 0.63 10.02 -17.48
C ARG A 27 -0.48 10.67 -16.65
N CYS A 28 -0.64 10.24 -15.41
CA CYS A 28 -1.60 10.80 -14.47
C CYS A 28 -1.11 10.62 -13.03
N LYS A 29 -1.81 11.25 -12.09
CA LYS A 29 -1.66 11.00 -10.67
C LYS A 29 -2.18 9.61 -10.33
N MET A 30 -1.39 8.86 -9.58
CA MET A 30 -1.70 7.52 -9.13
C MET A 30 -1.56 7.43 -7.62
N LYS A 31 -2.42 6.62 -7.00
CA LYS A 31 -2.34 6.28 -5.59
C LYS A 31 -1.96 4.82 -5.42
N PHE A 32 -1.23 4.54 -4.35
CA PHE A 32 -0.98 3.18 -3.90
C PHE A 32 -0.92 3.15 -2.37
N ALA A 33 -1.36 2.04 -1.80
CA ALA A 33 -1.25 1.78 -0.39
C ALA A 33 -0.03 0.88 -0.09
N VAL A 34 0.60 1.12 1.06
CA VAL A 34 1.68 0.28 1.58
C VAL A 34 1.43 -0.03 3.04
N TYR A 35 1.45 -1.31 3.38
CA TYR A 35 1.58 -1.76 4.77
C TYR A 35 3.05 -2.04 5.09
N LEU A 36 3.59 -1.34 6.10
CA LEU A 36 4.92 -1.57 6.65
C LEU A 36 4.78 -2.33 7.97
N PRO A 37 5.23 -3.60 8.06
CA PRO A 37 5.23 -4.34 9.31
C PRO A 37 6.26 -3.75 10.30
N PRO A 38 6.15 -4.00 11.61
CA PRO A 38 7.10 -3.50 12.61
C PRO A 38 8.56 -3.82 12.27
N LYS A 39 8.81 -5.02 11.73
CA LYS A 39 10.15 -5.49 11.31
C LYS A 39 10.81 -4.61 10.24
N ALA A 40 10.01 -3.89 9.44
CA ALA A 40 10.54 -3.01 8.40
C ALA A 40 11.25 -1.76 8.95
N GLU A 41 11.15 -1.47 10.26
CA GLU A 41 11.92 -0.40 10.89
C GLU A 41 13.40 -0.75 11.05
N THR A 42 13.74 -2.03 11.17
CA THR A 42 15.11 -2.50 11.42
C THR A 42 15.70 -3.29 10.26
N ASP A 43 14.87 -4.03 9.52
CA ASP A 43 15.32 -5.00 8.53
C ASP A 43 14.61 -4.85 7.19
N LYS A 44 15.29 -5.31 6.13
CA LYS A 44 14.63 -5.48 4.83
C LYS A 44 13.62 -6.62 4.92
N CYS A 45 12.41 -6.34 4.46
CA CYS A 45 11.29 -7.28 4.42
C CYS A 45 10.94 -7.63 2.97
N PRO A 46 10.51 -8.87 2.68
CA PRO A 46 9.95 -9.21 1.38
C PRO A 46 8.70 -8.38 1.08
N VAL A 47 8.45 -8.12 -0.21
CA VAL A 47 7.32 -7.31 -0.69
C VAL A 47 6.35 -8.19 -1.46
N MET A 48 5.08 -8.13 -1.09
CA MET A 48 3.97 -8.72 -1.82
C MET A 48 3.15 -7.62 -2.50
N TYR A 49 2.99 -7.73 -3.82
CA TYR A 49 2.09 -6.87 -4.58
C TYR A 49 0.70 -7.50 -4.65
N TRP A 50 -0.31 -6.79 -4.18
CA TRP A 50 -1.71 -7.19 -4.29
C TRP A 50 -2.40 -6.44 -5.42
N LEU A 51 -2.91 -7.15 -6.41
CA LEU A 51 -3.66 -6.56 -7.53
C LEU A 51 -5.16 -6.77 -7.29
N SER A 52 -5.86 -5.67 -7.02
CA SER A 52 -7.31 -5.71 -6.80
C SER A 52 -8.09 -5.94 -8.10
N GLY A 53 -9.36 -6.34 -7.97
CA GLY A 53 -10.26 -6.56 -9.10
C GLY A 53 -10.89 -5.29 -9.66
N LEU A 54 -11.85 -5.48 -10.58
CA LEU A 54 -12.63 -4.39 -11.18
C LEU A 54 -13.27 -3.49 -10.11
N THR A 55 -13.34 -2.19 -10.42
CA THR A 55 -13.94 -1.11 -9.59
C THR A 55 -13.30 -0.88 -8.22
N CYS A 56 -12.19 -1.55 -7.91
CA CYS A 56 -11.48 -1.38 -6.65
C CYS A 56 -10.45 -0.25 -6.71
N THR A 57 -10.24 0.42 -5.59
CA THR A 57 -9.05 1.25 -5.36
C THR A 57 -8.12 0.58 -4.35
N GLU A 58 -7.02 1.26 -4.01
CA GLU A 58 -6.12 0.86 -2.93
C GLU A 58 -6.83 0.69 -1.57
N GLN A 59 -7.93 1.42 -1.36
CA GLN A 59 -8.72 1.37 -0.12
C GLN A 59 -9.45 0.03 0.08
N ASN A 60 -9.92 -0.60 -1.00
CA ASN A 60 -10.73 -1.82 -0.91
C ASN A 60 -9.98 -2.94 -0.20
N PHE A 61 -8.72 -3.17 -0.58
CA PHE A 61 -7.90 -4.22 0.00
C PHE A 61 -7.56 -3.92 1.47
N ILE A 62 -7.03 -2.71 1.74
CA ILE A 62 -6.51 -2.39 3.06
C ILE A 62 -7.59 -2.31 4.14
N THR A 63 -8.85 -2.05 3.78
CA THR A 63 -9.95 -1.96 4.76
C THR A 63 -10.71 -3.27 4.96
N LYS A 64 -10.70 -4.18 3.98
CA LYS A 64 -11.59 -5.36 3.99
C LYS A 64 -10.86 -6.70 4.09
N ALA A 65 -9.57 -6.78 3.73
CA ALA A 65 -8.86 -8.04 3.65
C ALA A 65 -8.34 -8.57 5.00
N GLY A 66 -8.20 -7.69 6.02
CA GLY A 66 -7.62 -8.06 7.32
C GLY A 66 -6.15 -8.53 7.22
N SER A 67 -5.43 -8.12 6.18
CA SER A 67 -4.10 -8.65 5.85
C SER A 67 -2.96 -8.12 6.72
N GLN A 68 -3.19 -7.05 7.50
CA GLN A 68 -2.15 -6.37 8.27
C GLN A 68 -1.63 -7.22 9.44
N VAL A 69 -2.49 -7.98 10.11
CA VAL A 69 -2.09 -8.86 11.23
C VAL A 69 -1.14 -9.96 10.75
N PRO A 70 -1.51 -10.82 9.76
CA PRO A 70 -0.59 -11.85 9.29
C PRO A 70 0.67 -11.26 8.61
N ALA A 71 0.55 -10.10 7.95
CA ALA A 71 1.71 -9.41 7.39
C ALA A 71 2.70 -8.94 8.47
N ALA A 72 2.21 -8.48 9.62
CA ALA A 72 3.04 -8.11 10.77
C ALA A 72 3.78 -9.33 11.33
N GLU A 73 3.07 -10.46 11.52
CA GLU A 73 3.62 -11.71 12.06
C GLU A 73 4.73 -12.28 11.19
N HIS A 74 4.56 -12.23 9.86
CA HIS A 74 5.53 -12.76 8.91
C HIS A 74 6.57 -11.74 8.43
N GLY A 75 6.45 -10.47 8.83
CA GLY A 75 7.35 -9.40 8.37
C GLY A 75 7.27 -9.19 6.85
N ILE A 76 6.06 -9.15 6.30
CA ILE A 76 5.81 -8.94 4.86
C ILE A 76 5.33 -7.51 4.64
N ILE A 77 5.95 -6.79 3.71
CA ILE A 77 5.43 -5.51 3.21
C ILE A 77 4.36 -5.83 2.16
N ILE A 78 3.21 -5.16 2.24
CA ILE A 78 2.17 -5.28 1.21
C ILE A 78 2.05 -3.97 0.45
N VAL A 79 2.13 -4.02 -0.87
CA VAL A 79 1.87 -2.90 -1.78
C VAL A 79 0.58 -3.19 -2.54
N ALA A 80 -0.38 -2.27 -2.49
CA ALA A 80 -1.65 -2.36 -3.22
C ALA A 80 -1.83 -1.11 -4.10
N PRO A 81 -1.52 -1.17 -5.41
CA PRO A 81 -1.78 -0.07 -6.33
C PRO A 81 -3.28 0.12 -6.59
N ASP A 82 -3.67 1.34 -6.99
CA ASP A 82 -4.98 1.59 -7.60
C ASP A 82 -5.10 0.82 -8.93
N THR A 83 -6.31 0.43 -9.31
CA THR A 83 -6.58 -0.32 -10.55
C THR A 83 -7.11 0.57 -11.68
N SER A 84 -7.48 1.81 -11.37
CA SER A 84 -8.14 2.71 -12.31
C SER A 84 -7.46 4.08 -12.34
N PRO A 85 -6.69 4.40 -13.39
CA PRO A 85 -6.25 5.77 -13.66
C PRO A 85 -7.47 6.70 -13.73
N ARG A 86 -7.48 7.76 -12.91
CA ARG A 86 -8.53 8.77 -12.92
C ARG A 86 -7.99 9.98 -13.68
N ILE A 87 -8.12 9.94 -15.00
CA ILE A 87 -7.80 11.05 -15.91
C ILE A 87 -8.94 12.07 -15.86
#